data_AF-A0A349K7Z3-F1
#
_entry.id   AF-A0A349K7Z3-F1
#
_cell.length_a   1.000
_cell.length_b   1.000
_cell.length_c   1.000
_cell.angle_alpha   90.00
_cell.angle_beta   90.00
_cell.angle_gamma   90.00
#
_symmetry.space_group_name_H-M   'P 1'
#
loop_
_entity.id
_entity.type
_entity.pdbx_description
1 polymer ?
#
loop_
_entity_poly.entity_id
_entity_poly.type
_entity_poly.pdbx_seq_one_letter_code
_entity_poly.pdbx_strand_id
1 'polypeptide(L)'
;MVDTFGEDRSPNFSLFDMLLETLSNLDRLEHREFWILWFEFRLLHVSGFLPEFVSCVECGNGLDRTDHVFDPIAGGVLCPDCVNNYGTDQSWNVSVSA
;
A
#
# COMPACT_ATOMS: atom_id res chain seq x y z
N MET A 1 -6.03 13.03 -3.51
CA MET A 1 -5.75 12.07 -2.41
C MET A 1 -6.41 12.53 -1.12
N VAL A 2 -5.97 13.64 -0.52
CA VAL A 2 -6.60 14.18 0.71
C VAL A 2 -8.10 14.43 0.53
N ASP A 3 -8.50 15.07 -0.58
CA ASP A 3 -9.92 15.38 -0.86
C ASP A 3 -10.79 14.13 -1.12
N THR A 4 -10.17 12.99 -1.42
CA THR A 4 -10.88 11.72 -1.69
C THR A 4 -11.06 10.89 -0.43
N PHE A 5 -10.08 10.93 0.48
CA PHE A 5 -10.08 10.16 1.73
C PHE A 5 -10.60 10.96 2.93
N GLY A 6 -10.77 12.28 2.78
CA GLY A 6 -11.48 13.13 3.74
C GLY A 6 -12.98 13.15 3.46
N GLU A 7 -13.79 13.17 4.52
CA GLU A 7 -15.22 13.40 4.40
C GLU A 7 -15.51 14.91 4.40
N ASP A 8 -16.39 15.34 3.48
CA ASP A 8 -16.74 16.74 3.33
C ASP A 8 -17.29 17.34 4.62
N ARG A 9 -16.75 18.50 5.01
CA ARG A 9 -17.15 19.28 6.20
C ARG A 9 -17.03 18.50 7.52
N SER A 10 -16.25 17.42 7.54
CA SER A 10 -15.95 16.64 8.73
C SER A 10 -14.48 16.83 9.13
N PRO A 11 -14.18 17.28 10.37
CA PRO A 11 -12.80 17.38 10.82
C PRO A 11 -12.10 16.01 10.85
N ASN A 12 -10.94 15.91 10.20
CA ASN A 12 -10.09 14.72 10.26
C ASN A 12 -8.67 15.13 10.71
N PHE A 13 -8.46 15.20 12.02
CA PHE A 13 -7.19 15.63 12.61
C PHE A 13 -6.04 14.69 12.25
N SER A 14 -6.29 13.37 12.18
CA SER A 14 -5.27 12.39 11.79
C SER A 14 -4.76 12.66 10.37
N LEU A 15 -5.67 12.87 9.41
CA LEU A 15 -5.32 13.21 8.03
C LEU A 15 -4.57 14.54 7.93
N PHE A 16 -5.01 15.55 8.70
CA PHE A 16 -4.36 16.85 8.76
C PHE A 16 -2.93 16.75 9.30
N ASP A 17 -2.73 16.06 10.42
CA ASP A 17 -1.42 15.91 11.05
C ASP A 17 -0.44 15.14 10.15
N MET A 18 -0.90 14.06 9.49
CA MET A 18 -0.09 13.31 8.52
C MET A 18 0.30 14.16 7.31
N LEU A 19 -0.64 14.97 6.79
CA LEU A 19 -0.35 15.89 5.69
C LEU A 19 0.65 16.97 6.12
N LEU A 20 0.47 17.56 7.29
CA LEU A 20 1.34 18.59 7.84
C LEU A 20 2.76 18.07 8.05
N GLU A 21 2.90 16.87 8.63
CA GLU A 21 4.19 16.20 8.80
C GLU A 21 4.87 15.98 7.44
N THR A 22 4.12 15.48 6.46
CA THR A 22 4.63 15.20 5.11
C THR A 22 5.11 16.47 4.42
N LEU A 23 4.29 17.52 4.42
CA LEU A 23 4.65 18.82 3.82
C LEU A 23 5.89 19.43 4.51
N SER A 24 5.99 19.29 5.83
CA SER A 24 7.15 19.76 6.59
C SER A 24 8.43 18.99 6.21
N ASN A 25 8.32 17.68 5.97
CA ASN A 25 9.46 16.85 5.60
C ASN A 25 9.87 17.05 4.13
N LEU A 26 8.91 17.30 3.23
CA LEU A 26 9.20 17.63 1.82
C LEU A 26 10.01 18.92 1.66
N ASP A 27 9.83 19.88 2.56
CA ASP A 27 10.60 21.12 2.58
C ASP A 27 12.02 20.92 3.14
N ARG A 28 12.16 20.07 4.16
CA ARG A 28 13.39 19.96 4.97
C ARG A 28 14.34 18.83 4.59
N LEU A 29 13.83 17.75 4.00
CA LEU A 29 14.57 16.49 3.83
C LEU A 29 14.78 16.16 2.34
N GLU A 30 15.83 15.40 2.07
CA GLU A 30 16.10 14.84 0.77
C GLU A 30 15.16 13.64 0.47
N HIS A 31 15.21 13.09 -0.74
CA HIS A 31 14.35 11.98 -1.18
C HIS A 31 12.85 12.28 -1.06
N ARG A 32 12.41 13.35 -1.75
CA ARG A 32 11.02 13.84 -1.68
C ARG A 32 10.00 12.77 -2.08
N GLU A 33 10.37 11.95 -3.06
CA GLU A 33 9.60 10.80 -3.53
C GLU A 33 9.29 9.80 -2.40
N PHE A 34 10.21 9.60 -1.46
CA PHE A 34 9.99 8.72 -0.31
C PHE A 34 8.93 9.29 0.63
N TRP A 35 8.96 10.61 0.89
CA TRP A 35 7.97 11.25 1.76
C TRP A 35 6.58 11.27 1.15
N ILE A 36 6.48 11.37 -0.18
CA ILE A 36 5.21 11.19 -0.88
C ILE A 36 4.72 9.76 -0.67
N LEU A 37 5.53 8.74 -1.01
CA LEU A 37 5.14 7.33 -0.83
C LEU A 37 4.78 7.00 0.63
N TRP A 38 5.51 7.56 1.60
CA TRP A 38 5.23 7.42 3.02
C TRP A 38 3.85 7.93 3.40
N PHE A 39 3.47 9.11 2.90
CA PHE A 39 2.14 9.67 3.09
C PHE A 39 1.06 8.79 2.45
N GLU A 40 1.26 8.36 1.21
CA GLU A 40 0.30 7.53 0.49
C GLU A 40 0.06 6.20 1.21
N PHE A 41 1.12 5.53 1.66
CA PHE A 41 1.02 4.27 2.39
C PHE A 41 0.31 4.43 3.74
N ARG A 42 0.62 5.49 4.50
CA ARG A 42 -0.10 5.78 5.75
C ARG A 42 -1.56 6.13 5.51
N LEU A 43 -1.86 6.87 4.45
CA LEU A 43 -3.22 7.21 4.07
C LEU A 43 -4.04 5.94 3.75
N LEU A 44 -3.47 5.02 2.96
CA LEU A 44 -4.09 3.72 2.66
C LEU A 44 -4.31 2.89 3.93
N HIS A 45 -3.35 2.90 4.86
CA HIS A 45 -3.47 2.18 6.12
C HIS A 45 -4.63 2.68 6.98
N VAL A 46 -4.69 4.00 7.25
CA VAL A 46 -5.73 4.55 8.13
C VAL A 46 -7.13 4.53 7.51
N SER A 47 -7.21 4.46 6.18
CA SER A 47 -8.48 4.40 5.45
C SER A 47 -8.94 2.96 5.20
N GLY A 48 -8.14 1.95 5.55
CA GLY A 48 -8.49 0.54 5.38
C GLY A 48 -8.30 0.00 3.96
N PHE A 49 -7.58 0.73 3.09
CA PHE A 49 -7.30 0.34 1.70
C PHE A 49 -5.87 -0.15 1.47
N LEU A 50 -5.08 -0.31 2.54
CA LEU A 50 -3.72 -0.82 2.41
C LEU A 50 -3.75 -2.28 1.93
N PRO A 51 -3.04 -2.61 0.83
CA PRO A 51 -2.95 -4.00 0.41
C PRO A 51 -2.24 -4.88 1.44
N GLU A 52 -2.54 -6.17 1.42
CA GLU A 52 -1.88 -7.17 2.27
C GLU A 52 -0.51 -7.58 1.67
N PHE A 53 0.54 -7.49 2.49
CA PHE A 53 1.94 -7.74 2.09
C PHE A 53 2.65 -8.78 2.96
N VAL A 54 2.01 -9.29 4.01
CA VAL A 54 2.58 -10.21 4.99
C VAL A 54 2.04 -11.63 4.80
N SER A 55 0.76 -11.75 4.46
CA SER A 55 0.09 -13.04 4.24
C SER A 55 -0.48 -13.14 2.83
N CYS A 56 -0.55 -14.34 2.28
CA CYS A 56 -1.22 -14.57 1.01
C CYS A 56 -2.70 -14.19 1.13
N VAL A 57 -3.20 -13.35 0.24
CA VAL A 57 -4.62 -12.91 0.26
C VAL A 57 -5.62 -14.04 0.05
N GLU A 58 -5.18 -15.17 -0.52
CA GLU A 58 -6.05 -16.33 -0.80
C GLU A 58 -5.98 -17.41 0.27
N CYS A 59 -4.78 -17.88 0.63
CA CYS A 59 -4.63 -18.99 1.58
C CYS A 59 -4.30 -18.56 3.01
N GLY A 60 -3.96 -17.29 3.24
CA GLY A 60 -3.62 -16.75 4.55
C GLY A 60 -2.26 -17.18 5.11
N ASN A 61 -1.48 -17.99 4.38
CA ASN A 61 -0.13 -18.36 4.80
C ASN A 61 0.81 -17.16 4.75
N GLY A 62 1.80 -17.12 5.64
CA GLY A 62 2.85 -16.11 5.62
C GLY A 62 3.65 -16.15 4.32
N LEU A 63 4.05 -14.97 3.84
CA LEU A 63 4.85 -14.81 2.63
C LEU A 63 6.34 -14.86 2.96
N ASP A 64 7.06 -15.81 2.37
CA ASP A 64 8.52 -15.92 2.48
C ASP A 64 9.22 -14.91 1.55
N ARG A 65 10.54 -14.73 1.67
CA ARG A 65 11.31 -13.87 0.75
C ARG A 65 11.61 -14.57 -0.58
N THR A 66 10.57 -14.80 -1.37
CA THR A 66 10.64 -15.40 -2.71
C THR A 66 9.95 -14.49 -3.73
N ASP A 67 9.99 -14.87 -5.00
CA ASP A 67 9.17 -14.20 -6.01
C ASP A 67 7.68 -14.42 -5.71
N HIS A 68 6.90 -13.35 -5.83
CA HIS A 68 5.46 -13.36 -5.61
C HIS A 68 4.74 -12.61 -6.71
N VAL A 69 3.41 -12.64 -6.65
CA VAL A 69 2.54 -11.86 -7.52
C VAL A 69 1.74 -10.88 -6.66
N PHE A 70 1.76 -9.61 -7.03
CA PHE A 70 0.83 -8.63 -6.49
C PHE A 70 -0.42 -8.59 -7.37
N ASP A 71 -1.60 -8.80 -6.79
CA ASP A 71 -2.87 -8.67 -7.48
C ASP A 71 -3.71 -7.55 -6.84
N PRO A 72 -3.91 -6.41 -7.53
CA PRO A 72 -4.66 -5.29 -6.99
C PRO A 72 -6.16 -5.58 -6.83
N ILE A 73 -6.71 -6.54 -7.58
CA ILE A 73 -8.12 -6.93 -7.47
C ILE A 73 -8.34 -7.81 -6.24
N ALA A 74 -7.41 -8.73 -5.96
CA ALA A 74 -7.41 -9.53 -4.74
C ALA A 74 -7.01 -8.73 -3.49
N GLY A 75 -6.44 -7.53 -3.66
CA GLY A 75 -6.11 -6.61 -2.59
C GLY A 75 -4.77 -6.89 -1.90
N GLY A 76 -3.83 -7.56 -2.57
CA GLY A 76 -2.52 -7.86 -1.97
C GLY A 76 -1.71 -8.90 -2.73
N VAL A 77 -0.82 -9.57 -2.01
CA VAL A 77 0.15 -10.50 -2.57
C VAL A 77 -0.38 -11.94 -2.55
N LEU A 78 -0.19 -12.66 -3.65
CA LEU A 78 -0.42 -14.09 -3.81
C LEU A 78 0.90 -14.85 -3.61
N CYS A 79 0.88 -15.91 -2.80
CA CYS A 79 2.00 -16.85 -2.71
C CYS A 79 2.13 -17.68 -4.00
N PRO A 80 3.30 -18.27 -4.29
CA PRO A 80 3.55 -19.02 -5.53
C PRO A 80 2.53 -20.14 -5.80
N ASP A 81 2.03 -20.79 -4.75
CA ASP A 81 1.05 -21.88 -4.85
C ASP A 81 -0.34 -21.39 -5.29
N CYS A 82 -0.70 -20.14 -4.96
CA CYS A 82 -2.00 -19.55 -5.27
C CYS A 82 -2.05 -18.88 -6.66
N VAL A 83 -0.92 -18.47 -7.22
CA VAL A 83 -0.85 -17.71 -8.48
C VAL A 83 -1.65 -18.36 -9.61
N ASN A 84 -1.50 -19.67 -9.82
CA ASN A 84 -2.08 -20.36 -10.98
C ASN A 84 -3.62 -20.44 -10.96
N ASN A 85 -4.24 -20.36 -9.78
CA ASN A 85 -5.68 -20.54 -9.62
C ASN A 85 -6.42 -19.22 -9.37
N TYR A 86 -5.74 -18.22 -8.83
CA TYR A 86 -6.36 -16.98 -8.34
C TYR A 86 -5.79 -15.71 -9.00
N GLY A 87 -4.65 -15.80 -9.70
CA GLY A 87 -4.09 -14.66 -10.42
C GLY A 87 -5.03 -14.15 -11.51
N THR A 88 -5.18 -12.83 -11.60
CA THR A 88 -5.97 -12.18 -12.65
C THR A 88 -5.08 -11.60 -13.74
N ASP A 89 -5.65 -11.13 -14.85
CA ASP A 89 -4.91 -10.41 -15.89
C ASP A 89 -4.31 -9.07 -15.39
N GLN A 90 -4.65 -8.64 -14.17
CA GLN A 90 -4.09 -7.47 -13.49
C GLN A 90 -3.01 -7.82 -12.47
N SER A 91 -2.57 -9.09 -12.41
CA SER A 91 -1.48 -9.57 -11.56
C SER A 91 -0.10 -9.13 -12.08
N TRP A 92 0.76 -8.63 -11.18
CA TRP A 92 2.10 -8.14 -11.50
C TRP A 92 3.13 -9.00 -10.77
N ASN A 93 4.11 -9.56 -11.49
CA ASN A 93 5.21 -10.26 -10.86
C ASN A 93 6.06 -9.28 -10.05
N VAL A 94 6.21 -9.55 -8.76
CA VAL A 94 7.08 -8.82 -7.84
C VAL A 94 8.21 -9.77 -7.42
N SER A 95 9.35 -9.65 -8.08
CA SER A 95 10.55 -10.43 -7.77
C SER A 95 11.43 -9.72 -6.75
N VAL A 96 12.10 -10.50 -5.90
CA VAL A 96 13.02 -9.96 -4.86
C VAL A 96 14.45 -9.83 -5.38
N SER A 97 14.73 -10.31 -6.60
CA SER A 97 16.02 -10.13 -7.28
C SER A 97 16.06 -8.82 -8.07
N ALA A 98 16.63 -7.78 -7.45
CA ALA A 98 17.22 -6.65 -8.16
C ALA A 98 18.72 -6.88 -8.36
#